data_AF-A0A455UES8-F1
#
_entry.id   AF-A0A455UES8-F1
#
_cell.length_a   1.000
_cell.length_b   1.000
_cell.length_c   1.000
_cell.angle_alpha   90.00
_cell.angle_beta   90.00
_cell.angle_gamma   90.00
#
_symmetry.space_group_name_H-M   'P 1'
#
loop_
_entity.id
_entity.type
_entity.pdbx_description
1 polymer ?
#
loop_
_entity_poly.entity_id
_entity_poly.type
_entity_poly.pdbx_seq_one_letter_code
_entity_poly.pdbx_strand_id
1 'polypeptide(L)' 'MADYPGFIAIETGEDDGLPLAIAWSLPDGRVKQTLIQPDDSWIKEDTNAMGAYSIEELESLGLAP' A
#
# COMPACT_ATOMS: atom_id res chain seq x y z
N MET A 1 -24.25 5.09 13.68
CA MET A 1 -22.80 5.26 13.92
C MET A 1 -22.11 4.51 12.81
N ALA A 2 -21.18 5.09 12.06
CA ALA A 2 -20.48 4.33 11.03
C ALA A 2 -19.58 3.33 11.77
N ASP A 3 -19.84 2.04 11.59
CA ASP A 3 -18.97 0.99 12.13
C ASP A 3 -17.61 1.14 11.45
N TYR A 4 -16.58 1.41 12.25
CA TYR A 4 -15.21 1.52 11.77
C TYR A 4 -14.71 0.14 11.31
N PRO A 5 -13.71 0.09 10.42
CA PRO A 5 -13.03 -1.16 10.11
C PRO A 5 -12.53 -1.81 11.42
N GLY A 6 -12.84 -3.09 11.61
CA GLY A 6 -12.34 -3.88 12.73
C GLY A 6 -10.82 -4.06 12.70
N PHE A 7 -10.20 -4.03 11.51
CA PHE A 7 -8.75 -3.95 11.36
C PHE A 7 -8.32 -3.20 10.09
N ILE A 8 -7.10 -2.68 10.13
CA ILE A 8 -6.33 -2.13 9.02
C ILE A 8 -4.92 -2.71 9.09
N ALA A 9 -4.37 -3.08 7.94
CA ALA A 9 -2.99 -3.53 7.78
C ALA A 9 -2.36 -2.79 6.60
N ILE A 10 -1.11 -2.37 6.78
CA ILE A 10 -0.32 -1.68 5.75
C ILE A 10 0.96 -2.49 5.58
N GLU A 11 1.28 -2.80 4.33
CA GLU A 11 2.55 -3.42 3.94
C GLU A 11 3.47 -2.33 3.39
N THR A 12 4.72 -2.35 3.85
CA THR A 12 5.76 -1.40 3.43
C THR A 12 6.93 -2.14 2.80
N GLY A 13 7.74 -1.42 2.04
CA GLY A 13 9.05 -1.92 1.62
C GLY A 13 10.02 -2.15 2.78
N GLU A 14 11.22 -2.62 2.46
CA GLU A 14 12.30 -2.83 3.43
C GLU A 14 12.86 -1.49 3.96
N ASP A 15 13.37 -1.51 5.20
CA ASP A 15 14.07 -0.42 5.91
C ASP A 15 13.62 1.03 5.55
N ASP A 16 12.69 1.58 6.34
CA ASP A 16 12.09 2.91 6.08
C ASP A 16 11.42 3.01 4.69
N GLY A 17 10.98 1.85 4.16
CA GLY A 17 10.37 1.70 2.84
C GLY A 17 8.99 2.34 2.71
N LEU A 18 8.55 2.55 1.46
CA LEU A 18 7.29 3.19 1.15
C LEU A 18 6.10 2.27 1.47
N PRO A 19 4.91 2.80 1.75
CA PRO A 19 3.70 1.99 1.80
C PRO A 19 3.36 1.47 0.40
N LEU A 20 3.16 0.15 0.27
CA LEU A 20 2.99 -0.54 -1.01
C LEU A 20 1.62 -1.17 -1.14
N ALA A 21 1.02 -1.61 -0.03
CA ALA A 21 -0.31 -2.18 -0.01
C ALA A 21 -1.06 -1.82 1.27
N ILE A 22 -2.38 -1.80 1.17
CA ILE A 22 -3.28 -1.58 2.32
C ILE A 22 -4.46 -2.56 2.24
N ALA A 23 -4.80 -3.14 3.39
CA ALA A 23 -5.97 -3.98 3.56
C ALA A 23 -6.80 -3.53 4.78
N TRP A 24 -8.12 -3.62 4.68
CA TRP A 24 -9.03 -3.28 5.78
C TRP A 24 -10.31 -4.11 5.74
N SER A 25 -10.89 -4.34 6.91
CA SER A 25 -12.20 -4.99 7.03
C SER A 25 -13.34 -3.99 6.84
N LEU A 26 -14.43 -4.42 6.22
CA LEU A 26 -15.72 -3.75 6.25
C LEU A 26 -16.53 -4.21 7.48
N PRO A 27 -17.56 -3.45 7.89
CA PRO A 27 -18.44 -3.84 8.99
C PRO A 27 -19.13 -5.20 8.81
N ASP A 28 -19.30 -5.65 7.56
CA ASP A 28 -19.89 -6.95 7.23
C ASP A 28 -18.86 -8.10 7.19
N GLY A 29 -17.62 -7.86 7.64
CA GLY A 29 -16.55 -8.84 7.71
C GLY A 29 -15.82 -9.09 6.39
N ARG A 30 -16.24 -8.49 5.27
CA ARG A 30 -15.48 -8.56 4.01
C ARG A 30 -14.18 -7.77 4.14
N VAL A 31 -13.15 -8.19 3.41
CA VAL A 31 -11.87 -7.49 3.35
C VAL A 31 -11.74 -6.80 1.99
N LYS A 32 -11.31 -5.55 2.01
CA LYS A 32 -10.83 -4.85 0.82
C LYS A 32 -9.33 -4.69 0.91
N GLN A 33 -8.68 -4.73 -0.24
CA GLN A 33 -7.26 -4.42 -0.37
C GLN A 33 -6.99 -3.70 -1.68
N THR A 34 -5.88 -2.97 -1.72
CA THR A 34 -5.34 -2.38 -2.95
C THR A 34 -3.83 -2.17 -2.82
N LEU A 35 -3.15 -2.08 -3.97
CA LEU A 35 -1.78 -1.61 -4.04
C LEU A 35 -1.76 -0.08 -4.06
N ILE A 36 -0.71 0.50 -3.51
CA ILE A 36 -0.48 1.94 -3.48
C ILE A 36 0.55 2.24 -4.54
N GLN A 37 0.21 3.10 -5.50
CA GLN A 37 1.19 3.62 -6.43
C GLN A 37 1.97 4.73 -5.72
N PRO A 38 3.29 4.59 -5.50
CA PRO A 38 4.08 5.64 -4.89
C PRO A 38 4.17 6.86 -5.82
N ASP A 39 4.21 8.05 -5.24
CA ASP A 39 4.54 9.26 -5.98
C ASP A 39 6.04 9.28 -6.31
N ASP A 40 6.40 9.75 -7.50
CA ASP A 40 7.80 9.83 -7.95
C ASP A 40 8.68 10.61 -6.95
N SER A 41 8.12 11.61 -6.25
CA SER A 41 8.85 12.41 -5.26
C SER A 41 9.22 11.62 -3.99
N TRP A 42 8.63 10.45 -3.77
CA TRP A 42 8.92 9.58 -2.63
C TRP A 42 10.10 8.65 -2.90
N ILE A 43 10.38 8.37 -4.18
CA ILE A 43 11.42 7.45 -4.62
C ILE A 43 12.78 8.16 -4.53
N LYS A 44 13.61 7.76 -3.57
CA LYS A 44 15.00 8.24 -3.47
C LYS A 44 15.91 7.36 -4.34
N GLU A 45 16.98 7.95 -4.88
CA GLU A 45 17.87 7.32 -5.89
C GLU A 45 18.55 6.02 -5.44
N ASP A 46 18.56 5.71 -4.14
CA ASP A 46 19.37 4.62 -3.55
C ASP A 46 18.56 3.67 -2.64
N THR A 47 17.26 3.49 -2.94
CA THR A 47 16.36 2.76 -2.05
C THR A 47 15.78 1.49 -2.68
N ASN A 48 15.97 0.35 -2.00
CA ASN A 48 15.18 -0.88 -2.20
C ASN A 48 13.76 -0.75 -1.59
N ALA A 49 13.17 0.44 -1.67
CA ALA A 49 11.99 0.84 -0.90
C ALA A 49 10.67 0.19 -1.37
N MET A 50 10.72 -0.63 -2.42
CA MET A 50 9.56 -1.32 -3.01
C MET A 50 9.43 -2.77 -2.55
N GLY A 51 10.32 -3.24 -1.64
CA GLY A 51 10.21 -4.56 -1.03
C GLY A 51 10.04 -5.68 -2.06
N ALA A 52 8.91 -6.39 -1.99
CA ALA A 52 8.59 -7.51 -2.88
C ALA A 52 8.01 -7.10 -4.25
N TYR A 53 7.67 -5.83 -4.45
CA TYR A 53 7.01 -5.33 -5.65
C TYR A 53 8.00 -4.60 -6.58
N SER A 54 7.77 -4.67 -7.90
CA SER A 54 8.46 -3.81 -8.86
C SER A 54 7.73 -2.48 -9.03
N ILE A 55 8.43 -1.45 -9.51
CA ILE A 55 7.82 -0.14 -9.79
C ILE A 55 6.72 -0.27 -10.84
N GLU A 56 6.95 -1.03 -11.91
CA GLU A 56 5.98 -1.24 -12.98
C GLU A 56 4.70 -1.93 -12.48
N GLU A 57 4.83 -2.85 -11.52
CA GLU A 57 3.68 -3.51 -10.90
C GLU A 57 2.85 -2.50 -10.10
N LEU A 58 3.50 -1.65 -9.29
CA LEU A 58 2.85 -0.61 -8.50
C LEU A 58 2.21 0.47 -9.39
N GLU A 59 2.84 0.84 -10.50
CA GLU A 59 2.26 1.79 -11.49
C GLU A 59 1.07 1.20 -12.25
N SER A 60 1.10 -0.10 -12.55
CA SER A 60 0.04 -0.74 -13.34
C SER A 60 -1.17 -1.13 -12.49
N LEU A 61 -0.97 -1.50 -11.23
CA LEU A 61 -2.01 -2.10 -10.37
C LEU A 61 -2.33 -1.25 -9.15
N GLY A 62 -1.43 -0.35 -8.77
CA GLY A 62 -1.61 0.55 -7.66
C GLY A 62 -2.61 1.65 -7.98
N LEU A 63 -3.22 2.18 -6.92
CA LEU A 63 -4.01 3.39 -7.00
C LEU A 63 -3.11 4.57 -6.65
N ALA A 64 -3.05 5.54 -7.56
CA ALA A 64 -2.46 6.84 -7.29
C ALA A 64 -3.34 7.63 -6.30
N PRO A 65 -2.75 8.39 -5.35
CA PRO A 65 -3.47 9.29 -4.45
C PRO A 65 -4.34 10.35 -5.15
#